data_AF-A0A960DE05-F1
#
_entry.id   AF-A0A960DE05-F1
#
_cell.length_a   1.000
_cell.length_b   1.000
_cell.length_c   1.000
_cell.angle_alpha   90.00
_cell.angle_beta   90.00
_cell.angle_gamma   90.00
#
_symmetry.space_group_name_H-M   'P 1'
#
loop_
_entity.id
_entity.type
_entity.pdbx_description
1 polymer ?
#
loop_
_entity_poly.entity_id
_entity_poly.type
_entity_poly.pdbx_seq_one_letter_code
_entity_poly.pdbx_strand_id
1 'polypeptide(L)' 'MTISSDQANGASRHADLPQLQGSGLFVTDGGLETELVFHDGRDLPAFAAFPLLETSDGRLRLRRYY' A
#
# COMPACT_ATOMS: atom_id res chain seq x y z
N MET A 1 -8.98 -49.22 -9.30
CA MET A 1 -8.08 -48.53 -8.36
C MET A 1 -8.14 -47.05 -8.71
N THR A 2 -9.08 -46.34 -8.10
CA THR A 2 -9.33 -44.92 -8.39
C THR A 2 -8.50 -44.09 -7.42
N ILE A 3 -7.42 -43.48 -7.91
CA ILE A 3 -6.68 -42.49 -7.14
C ILE A 3 -7.50 -41.18 -7.15
N SER A 4 -8.17 -40.93 -6.03
CA SER A 4 -8.78 -39.64 -5.73
C SER A 4 -7.65 -38.63 -5.55
N SER A 5 -7.46 -37.76 -6.53
CA SER A 5 -6.59 -36.59 -6.40
C SER A 5 -7.22 -35.64 -5.38
N ASP A 6 -6.73 -35.70 -4.15
CA ASP A 6 -6.92 -34.69 -3.12
C ASP A 6 -6.25 -33.39 -3.60
N GLN A 7 -7.05 -32.53 -4.24
CA GLN A 7 -6.64 -31.18 -4.61
C GLN A 7 -6.65 -30.34 -3.33
N ALA A 8 -5.49 -30.26 -2.68
CA ALA A 8 -5.24 -29.30 -1.63
C ALA A 8 -5.51 -27.88 -2.16
N ASN A 9 -6.68 -27.33 -1.83
CA ASN A 9 -7.06 -25.96 -2.12
C ASN A 9 -6.27 -25.02 -1.19
N GLY A 10 -5.00 -24.77 -1.53
CA GLY A 10 -4.23 -23.68 -0.96
C GLY A 10 -4.73 -22.37 -1.55
N ALA A 11 -5.77 -21.78 -0.96
CA ALA A 11 -6.25 -20.47 -1.36
C ALA A 11 -5.07 -19.48 -1.38
N SER A 12 -4.73 -19.00 -2.58
CA SER A 12 -3.68 -18.01 -2.75
C SER A 12 -4.12 -16.74 -2.03
N ARG A 13 -3.34 -16.23 -1.07
CA ARG A 13 -3.62 -14.96 -0.36
C ARG A 13 -3.87 -13.79 -1.32
N HIS A 14 -3.43 -13.91 -2.57
CA HIS A 14 -3.63 -12.94 -3.62
C HIS A 14 -5.05 -12.95 -4.19
N ALA A 15 -5.78 -14.06 -4.08
CA ALA A 15 -7.15 -14.19 -4.59
C ALA A 15 -8.18 -13.48 -3.69
N ASP A 16 -7.90 -13.34 -2.38
CA ASP A 16 -8.84 -12.80 -1.39
C ASP A 16 -8.67 -11.28 -1.12
N LEU A 17 -8.06 -10.56 -2.06
CA LEU A 17 -7.82 -9.12 -1.91
C LEU A 17 -9.11 -8.33 -2.18
N PRO A 18 -9.53 -7.40 -1.30
CA PRO A 18 -10.81 -6.68 -1.43
C PRO A 18 -11.02 -6.00 -2.78
N GLN A 19 -9.97 -5.45 -3.40
CA GLN A 19 -10.03 -4.81 -4.73
C GLN A 19 -10.28 -5.79 -5.89
N LEU A 20 -10.08 -7.10 -5.68
CA LEU A 20 -10.30 -8.14 -6.69
C LEU A 20 -11.65 -8.86 -6.53
N GLN A 21 -12.35 -8.65 -5.41
CA GLN A 21 -13.63 -9.32 -5.12
C GLN A 21 -14.81 -8.74 -5.91
N GLY A 22 -14.66 -7.57 -6.55
CA GLY A 22 -15.71 -6.95 -7.37
C GLY A 22 -16.97 -6.53 -6.59
N SER A 23 -16.91 -6.50 -5.25
CA SER A 23 -18.05 -6.22 -4.38
C SER A 23 -18.39 -4.73 -4.22
N GLY A 24 -17.64 -3.83 -4.86
CA GLY A 24 -17.90 -2.40 -4.81
C GLY A 24 -16.75 -1.54 -5.35
N LEU A 25 -16.91 -0.21 -5.24
CA LEU A 25 -15.85 0.74 -5.55
C LEU A 25 -14.71 0.59 -4.55
N PHE A 26 -13.49 0.38 -5.05
CA PHE A 26 -12.29 0.36 -4.24
C PHE A 26 -11.48 1.65 -4.49
N VAL A 27 -11.38 2.50 -3.47
CA VAL A 27 -10.68 3.79 -3.55
C VAL A 27 -9.32 3.65 -2.84
N THR A 28 -8.27 4.09 -3.52
CA THR A 28 -6.92 4.22 -2.94
C THR A 28 -6.71 5.65 -2.44
N ASP A 29 -5.63 5.87 -1.69
CA ASP A 29 -5.19 7.24 -1.41
C ASP A 29 -4.65 7.94 -2.68
N GLY A 30 -4.32 9.23 -2.54
CA GLY A 30 -3.66 10.04 -3.56
C GLY A 30 -2.13 10.02 -3.43
N GLY A 31 -1.46 10.90 -4.18
CA GLY A 31 0.00 10.97 -4.21
C GLY A 31 0.62 11.65 -2.98
N LEU A 32 1.13 10.86 -2.03
CA LEU A 32 1.84 11.32 -0.84
C LEU A 32 2.98 12.29 -1.18
N GLU A 33 3.83 11.93 -2.15
CA GLU A 33 4.99 12.72 -2.54
C GLU A 33 4.60 14.09 -3.07
N THR A 34 3.53 14.16 -3.86
CA THR A 34 2.99 15.42 -4.38
C THR A 34 2.49 16.32 -3.25
N GLU A 35 1.78 15.76 -2.27
CA GLU A 35 1.36 16.49 -1.07
C GLU A 35 2.58 17.07 -0.33
N LEU A 36 3.59 16.23 -0.06
CA LEU A 36 4.80 16.62 0.67
C LEU A 36 5.56 17.75 -0.04
N VAL A 37 5.66 17.72 -1.37
CA VAL A 37 6.38 18.75 -2.13
C VAL A 37 5.58 20.05 -2.23
N PHE A 38 4.30 19.98 -2.64
CA PHE A 38 3.54 21.19 -2.99
C PHE A 38 2.80 21.82 -1.82
N HIS A 39 2.38 21.03 -0.83
CA HIS A 39 1.64 21.54 0.32
C HIS A 39 2.54 21.76 1.54
N ASP A 40 3.58 20.95 1.73
CA ASP A 40 4.52 21.14 2.86
C ASP A 40 5.86 21.78 2.47
N GLY A 41 6.12 21.97 1.17
CA GLY A 41 7.39 22.54 0.70
C GLY A 41 8.62 21.67 1.01
N ARG A 42 8.45 20.34 1.14
CA ARG A 42 9.57 19.43 1.42
C ARG A 42 10.37 19.15 0.15
N ASP A 43 11.69 19.18 0.29
CA ASP A 43 12.59 18.64 -0.72
C ASP A 43 12.65 17.12 -0.57
N LEU A 44 12.33 16.40 -1.64
CA LEU A 44 12.38 14.95 -1.72
C LEU A 44 13.39 14.54 -2.80
N PRO A 45 14.65 14.24 -2.41
CA PRO A 45 15.64 13.73 -3.34
C PRO A 45 15.12 12.49 -4.06
N ALA A 46 15.26 12.47 -5.39
CA ALA A 46 14.70 11.42 -6.25
C ALA A 46 13.17 11.22 -6.10
N PHE A 47 12.46 12.23 -5.59
CA PHE A 47 11.01 12.19 -5.32
C PHE A 47 10.62 11.03 -4.40
N ALA A 48 11.50 10.66 -3.46
CA ALA A 48 11.32 9.51 -2.59
C ALA A 48 10.96 9.94 -1.16
N ALA A 49 9.87 9.38 -0.61
CA ALA A 49 9.43 9.67 0.76
C ALA A 49 10.07 8.77 1.85
N PHE A 50 10.73 7.67 1.48
CA PHE A 50 11.30 6.74 2.48
C PHE A 50 12.35 7.37 3.43
N PRO A 51 13.15 8.39 3.06
CA PRO A 51 14.08 9.02 4.01
C PRO A 51 13.38 9.67 5.21
N LEU A 52 12.09 10.03 5.09
CA LEU A 52 11.30 10.53 6.23
C LEU A 52 11.21 9.51 7.37
N LEU A 53 11.39 8.22 7.08
CA LEU A 53 11.37 7.17 8.09
C LEU A 53 12.56 7.22 9.04
N GLU A 54 13.65 7.93 8.70
CA GLU A 54 14.86 7.98 9.50
C GLU A 54 14.67 8.86 10.76
N THR A 55 13.84 9.90 10.67
CA THR A 55 13.66 10.88 11.74
C THR A 55 12.30 10.74 12.45
N SER A 56 12.23 11.13 13.72
CA SER A 56 10.97 11.16 14.47
C SER A 56 9.97 12.14 13.86
N ASP A 57 10.44 13.32 13.44
CA ASP A 57 9.62 14.33 12.75
C ASP A 57 9.09 13.81 11.41
N GLY A 58 9.94 13.19 10.59
CA GLY A 58 9.53 12.61 9.32
C GLY A 58 8.47 11.52 9.49
N ARG A 59 8.65 10.63 10.48
CA ARG A 59 7.63 9.62 10.85
C ARG A 59 6.33 10.25 11.35
N LEU A 60 6.40 11.33 12.13
CA LEU A 60 5.22 12.07 12.58
C LEU A 60 4.48 12.70 11.39
N ARG A 61 5.20 13.25 10.42
CA ARG A 61 4.58 13.81 9.22
C ARG A 61 3.88 12.75 8.38
N LEU A 62 4.50 11.58 8.18
CA LEU A 62 3.87 10.45 7.48
C LEU A 62 2.58 9.99 8.19
N ARG A 63 2.61 9.90 9.53
CA ARG A 63 1.42 9.59 10.35
C ARG A 63 0.31 10.65 10.31
N ARG A 64 0.61 11.87 9.87
CA ARG A 64 -0.41 12.91 9.70
C ARG A 64 -1.12 12.82 8.33
N TYR A 65 -0.47 12.18 7.34
CA TYR A 65 -1.05 11.98 6.02
C TYR A 65 -2.04 10.80 6.00
N TYR A 66 -1.66 9.69 6.65
CA TYR A 66 -2.47 8.48 6.80
C TYR A 66 -3.41 8.56 8.01
#